data_AF-A0A091BJB7-F1
#
_entry.id   AF-A0A091BJB7-F1
#
_cell.length_a   1.000
_cell.length_b   1.000
_cell.length_c   1.000
_cell.angle_alpha   90.00
_cell.angle_beta   90.00
_cell.angle_gamma   90.00
#
_symmetry.space_group_name_H-M   'P 1'
#
loop_
_entity.id
_entity.type
_entity.pdbx_description
1 polymer ?
#
loop_
_entity_poly.entity_id
_entity_poly.type
_entity_poly.pdbx_seq_one_letter_code
_entity_poly.pdbx_strand_id
1 'polypeptide(L)'
;MTPRPLFLLLALTTAATAGDEPAPEPGAADRAFAAALEACRAASHQSPHPFMKGFTIDHVVAGEQDGACAYSQTMPGEMRMECKLSKDGRAGLAAEFLALAEGRMTGSTSAQPAWTSECEILTKDGKRLPMGQG
;
A
#
# COMPACT_ATOMS: atom_id res chain seq x y z
N MET A 1 19.10 -67.54 22.26
CA MET A 1 17.91 -67.23 23.08
C MET A 1 18.25 -65.93 23.80
N THR A 2 17.70 -64.75 23.52
CA THR A 2 16.34 -64.32 23.14
C THR A 2 16.47 -62.89 22.56
N PRO A 3 15.66 -62.47 21.57
CA PRO A 3 15.90 -61.26 20.77
C PRO A 3 15.39 -59.99 21.46
N ARG A 4 15.92 -58.81 21.08
CA ARG A 4 15.35 -57.50 21.43
C ARG A 4 15.41 -56.54 20.23
N PRO A 5 14.44 -55.61 20.14
CA PRO A 5 13.69 -55.39 18.92
C PRO A 5 14.15 -54.16 18.14
N LEU A 6 13.93 -54.24 16.83
CA LEU A 6 13.93 -53.12 15.89
C LEU A 6 12.89 -52.09 16.36
N PHE A 7 13.34 -50.92 16.83
CA PHE A 7 12.46 -49.76 16.96
C PHE A 7 12.36 -49.07 15.61
N LEU A 8 11.27 -49.34 14.89
CA LEU A 8 10.81 -48.51 13.78
C LEU A 8 10.35 -47.16 14.37
N LEU A 9 11.17 -46.11 14.22
CA LEU A 9 10.72 -44.74 14.41
C LEU A 9 9.84 -44.37 13.21
N LEU A 10 8.52 -44.44 13.40
CA LEU A 10 7.56 -43.78 12.52
C LEU A 10 7.87 -42.29 12.50
N ALA A 11 8.37 -41.80 11.37
CA ALA A 11 8.40 -40.38 11.06
C ALA A 11 6.95 -39.89 10.93
N LEU A 12 6.47 -39.14 11.92
CA LEU A 12 5.28 -38.32 11.80
C LEU A 12 5.59 -37.17 10.83
N THR A 13 5.29 -37.38 9.55
CA THR A 13 5.21 -36.29 8.58
C THR A 13 3.96 -35.49 8.88
N THR A 14 4.12 -34.38 9.60
CA THR A 14 3.10 -33.34 9.72
C THR A 14 2.91 -32.73 8.34
N ALA A 15 1.87 -33.18 7.62
CA ALA A 15 1.42 -32.53 6.40
C ALA A 15 1.01 -31.10 6.77
N ALA A 16 1.80 -30.12 6.33
CA ALA A 16 1.38 -28.73 6.33
C ALA A 16 0.17 -28.65 5.38
N THR A 17 -1.03 -28.61 5.97
CA THR A 17 -2.23 -28.18 5.27
C THR A 17 -2.00 -26.74 4.84
N ALA A 18 -1.59 -26.55 3.59
CA ALA A 18 -1.76 -25.28 2.91
C ALA A 18 -3.26 -24.99 2.94
N GLY A 19 -3.66 -24.10 3.86
CA GLY A 19 -5.03 -23.66 3.98
C GLY A 19 -5.44 -23.06 2.65
N ASP A 20 -6.53 -23.58 2.09
CA ASP A 20 -7.27 -23.01 0.98
C ASP A 20 -7.93 -21.72 1.50
N GLU A 21 -7.10 -20.69 1.71
CA GLU A 21 -7.57 -19.38 2.17
C GLU A 21 -8.28 -18.74 0.98
N PRO A 22 -9.57 -18.38 1.10
CA PRO A 22 -10.32 -17.83 -0.01
C PRO A 22 -9.60 -16.59 -0.55
N ALA A 23 -9.46 -16.51 -1.87
CA ALA A 23 -8.84 -15.36 -2.52
C ALA A 23 -9.53 -14.08 -2.03
N PRO A 24 -8.77 -13.04 -1.66
CA PRO A 24 -9.36 -11.81 -1.14
C PRO A 24 -10.34 -11.23 -2.15
N GLU A 25 -11.51 -10.81 -1.67
CA GLU A 25 -12.53 -10.14 -2.47
C GLU A 25 -11.92 -8.98 -3.28
N PRO A 26 -12.34 -8.76 -4.54
CA PRO A 26 -11.87 -7.63 -5.33
C PRO A 26 -11.97 -6.30 -4.56
N GLY A 27 -10.87 -5.53 -4.54
CA GLY A 27 -10.79 -4.25 -3.83
C GLY A 27 -10.66 -4.34 -2.31
N ALA A 28 -10.55 -5.54 -1.71
CA ALA A 28 -10.40 -5.66 -0.25
C ALA A 28 -9.11 -5.00 0.26
N ALA A 29 -8.01 -5.13 -0.50
CA ALA A 29 -6.74 -4.49 -0.18
C ALA A 29 -6.83 -2.96 -0.21
N ASP A 30 -7.49 -2.41 -1.23
CA ASP A 30 -7.71 -0.97 -1.36
C ASP A 30 -8.56 -0.41 -0.21
N ARG A 31 -9.65 -1.11 0.16
CA ARG A 31 -10.50 -0.74 1.32
C ARG A 31 -9.72 -0.78 2.63
N ALA A 32 -8.91 -1.81 2.84
CA ALA A 32 -8.10 -1.94 4.05
C ALA A 32 -7.05 -0.81 4.14
N PHE A 33 -6.44 -0.45 3.02
CA PHE A 33 -5.48 0.65 2.96
C PHE A 33 -6.15 2.00 3.16
N ALA A 34 -7.31 2.25 2.54
CA ALA A 34 -8.11 3.47 2.75
C ALA A 34 -8.44 3.68 4.23
N ALA A 35 -8.89 2.61 4.92
CA ALA A 35 -9.18 2.67 6.35
C ALA A 35 -7.93 2.95 7.20
N ALA A 36 -6.79 2.36 6.85
CA ALA A 36 -5.53 2.64 7.54
C ALA A 36 -5.06 4.09 7.34
N LEU A 37 -5.17 4.59 6.11
CA LEU A 37 -4.85 5.97 5.77
C LEU A 37 -5.74 6.96 6.53
N GLU A 38 -7.06 6.76 6.52
CA GLU A 38 -8.01 7.61 7.25
C GLU A 38 -7.70 7.61 8.75
N ALA A 39 -7.35 6.46 9.32
CA ALA A 39 -6.95 6.35 10.72
C ALA A 39 -5.51 6.83 11.02
N CYS A 40 -4.73 7.19 9.99
CA CYS A 40 -3.29 7.42 10.09
C CYS A 40 -2.52 6.29 10.77
N ARG A 41 -2.84 5.04 10.43
CA ARG A 41 -2.17 3.85 10.93
C ARG A 41 -1.14 3.37 9.93
N ALA A 42 0.02 2.94 10.44
CA ALA A 42 1.07 2.37 9.61
C ALA A 42 0.54 1.21 8.74
N ALA A 43 0.74 1.30 7.44
CA ALA A 43 0.27 0.32 6.46
C ALA A 43 1.02 0.48 5.13
N SER A 44 1.03 -0.57 4.33
CA SER A 44 1.51 -0.55 2.95
C SER A 44 0.51 -1.18 1.98
N HIS A 45 0.53 -0.72 0.75
CA HIS A 45 -0.30 -1.25 -0.33
C HIS A 45 0.45 -1.10 -1.66
N GLN A 46 0.26 -2.05 -2.57
CA GLN A 46 0.87 -2.02 -3.90
C GLN A 46 -0.23 -1.99 -4.96
N SER A 47 -0.11 -1.06 -5.90
CA SER A 47 -1.03 -0.95 -7.04
C SER A 47 -0.28 -0.81 -8.36
N PRO A 48 -0.80 -1.30 -9.50
CA PRO A 48 -0.16 -1.07 -10.79
C PRO A 48 -0.30 0.39 -11.21
N HIS A 49 0.74 0.95 -11.84
CA HIS A 49 0.65 2.30 -12.40
C HIS A 49 -0.33 2.33 -13.59
N PRO A 50 -1.29 3.27 -13.64
CA PRO A 50 -2.37 3.26 -14.62
C PRO A 50 -1.91 3.42 -16.06
N PHE A 51 -0.81 4.14 -16.30
CA PHE A 51 -0.33 4.47 -17.65
C PHE A 51 1.02 3.83 -18.00
N MET A 52 1.70 3.20 -17.04
CA MET A 52 3.06 2.69 -17.22
C MET A 52 3.06 1.19 -16.93
N LYS A 53 2.92 0.40 -18.00
CA LYS A 53 2.89 -1.05 -17.88
C LYS A 53 4.16 -1.57 -17.19
N GLY A 54 3.96 -2.46 -16.23
CA GLY A 54 5.06 -3.10 -15.49
C GLY A 54 5.65 -2.25 -14.36
N PHE A 55 5.15 -1.04 -14.12
CA PHE A 55 5.49 -0.28 -12.92
C PHE A 55 4.45 -0.53 -11.82
N THR A 56 4.92 -0.87 -10.62
CA THR A 56 4.10 -0.98 -9.41
C THR A 56 4.37 0.21 -8.51
N ILE A 57 3.32 0.89 -8.09
CA ILE A 57 3.35 1.94 -7.10
C ILE A 57 3.32 1.27 -5.72
N ASP A 58 4.32 1.57 -4.91
CA ASP A 58 4.33 1.23 -3.49
C ASP A 58 3.75 2.42 -2.72
N HIS A 59 2.64 2.23 -2.04
CA HIS A 59 2.01 3.22 -1.17
C HIS A 59 2.31 2.88 0.29
N VAL A 60 2.71 3.87 1.08
CA VAL A 60 3.07 3.68 2.47
C VAL A 60 2.46 4.79 3.32
N VAL A 61 1.72 4.40 4.35
CA VAL A 61 1.39 5.27 5.49
C VAL A 61 2.37 4.91 6.59
N ALA A 62 3.19 5.85 7.05
CA ALA A 62 4.17 5.62 8.10
C ALA A 62 3.61 5.90 9.51
N GLY A 63 2.36 6.39 9.58
CA GLY A 63 1.72 6.85 10.81
C GLY A 63 1.93 8.34 11.07
N GLU A 64 1.57 8.79 12.26
CA GLU A 64 1.72 10.18 12.66
C GLU A 64 3.20 10.54 12.89
N GLN A 65 3.65 11.61 12.23
CA GLN A 65 5.00 12.19 12.36
C GLN A 65 4.87 13.71 12.40
N ASP A 66 5.51 14.35 13.37
CA ASP A 66 5.46 15.81 13.55
C ASP A 66 4.04 16.40 13.57
N GLY A 67 3.06 15.65 14.09
CA GLY A 67 1.65 16.07 14.16
C GLY A 67 0.87 16.00 12.84
N ALA A 68 1.43 15.39 11.79
CA ALA A 68 0.76 15.13 10.52
C ALA A 68 0.88 13.66 10.12
N CYS A 69 0.00 13.19 9.23
CA CYS A 69 0.11 11.83 8.76
C CYS A 69 1.15 11.70 7.64
N ALA A 70 2.21 10.95 7.88
CA ALA A 70 3.25 10.73 6.88
C ALA A 70 2.79 9.67 5.86
N TYR A 71 2.60 10.09 4.62
CA TYR A 71 2.32 9.22 3.48
C TYR A 71 3.42 9.34 2.43
N SER A 72 3.70 8.25 1.72
CA SER A 72 4.57 8.29 0.55
C SER A 72 4.13 7.30 -0.51
N GLN A 73 4.51 7.58 -1.76
CA GLN A 73 4.44 6.59 -2.83
C GLN A 73 5.62 6.65 -3.79
N THR A 74 5.98 5.50 -4.36
CA THR A 74 6.97 5.47 -5.44
C THR A 74 6.41 6.08 -6.72
N MET A 75 7.29 6.69 -7.50
CA MET A 75 6.97 7.28 -8.80
C MET A 75 8.01 6.81 -9.84
N PRO A 76 7.65 6.80 -11.13
CA PRO A 76 8.61 6.53 -12.20
C PRO A 76 9.85 7.43 -12.11
N GLY A 77 10.99 6.94 -12.59
CA GLY A 77 12.25 7.70 -12.58
C GLY A 77 12.95 7.76 -11.23
N GLU A 78 12.75 6.74 -10.37
CA GLU A 78 13.33 6.66 -9.02
C GLU A 78 12.93 7.86 -8.13
N MET A 79 11.75 8.41 -8.39
CA MET A 79 11.17 9.51 -7.62
C MET A 79 10.24 8.96 -6.54
N ARG A 80 9.91 9.82 -5.57
CA ARG A 80 8.91 9.52 -4.54
C ARG A 80 8.03 10.75 -4.33
N MET A 81 6.73 10.55 -4.17
CA MET A 81 5.88 11.59 -3.59
C MET A 81 5.83 11.36 -2.09
N GLU A 82 6.04 12.41 -1.30
CA GLU A 82 5.95 12.42 0.15
C GLU A 82 4.93 13.47 0.57
N CYS A 83 4.01 13.10 1.46
CA CYS A 83 2.94 13.98 1.91
C CYS A 83 2.91 14.05 3.44
N LYS A 84 2.61 15.24 3.95
CA LYS A 84 2.27 15.48 5.35
C LYS A 84 0.77 15.75 5.44
N LEU A 85 -0.02 14.68 5.44
CA LEU A 85 -1.46 14.78 5.26
C LEU A 85 -2.17 15.23 6.55
N SER A 86 -3.01 16.24 6.37
CA SER A 86 -4.04 16.70 7.29
C SER A 86 -5.17 15.66 7.42
N LYS A 87 -6.16 15.96 8.27
CA LYS A 87 -7.37 15.12 8.34
C LYS A 87 -8.13 15.12 7.01
N ASP A 88 -8.27 16.28 6.39
CA ASP A 88 -9.00 16.41 5.12
C ASP A 88 -8.21 15.80 3.96
N GLY A 89 -6.88 15.97 3.96
CA GLY A 89 -5.98 15.33 3.00
C GLY A 89 -6.05 13.80 3.05
N ARG A 90 -6.04 13.22 4.26
CA ARG A 90 -6.24 11.77 4.45
C ARG A 90 -7.59 11.29 3.94
N ALA A 91 -8.67 12.00 4.27
CA ALA A 91 -10.01 11.63 3.82
C ALA A 91 -10.13 11.68 2.29
N GLY A 92 -9.55 12.71 1.67
CA GLY A 92 -9.52 12.86 0.21
C GLY A 92 -8.77 11.71 -0.48
N LEU A 93 -7.56 11.40 -0.02
CA LEU A 93 -6.78 10.31 -0.59
C LEU A 93 -7.40 8.92 -0.29
N ALA A 94 -7.98 8.71 0.89
CA ALA A 94 -8.69 7.47 1.21
C ALA A 94 -9.89 7.24 0.28
N ALA A 95 -10.62 8.30 -0.09
CA ALA A 95 -11.72 8.21 -1.04
C ALA A 95 -11.28 7.73 -2.43
N GLU A 96 -10.05 8.03 -2.87
CA GLU A 96 -9.51 7.51 -4.13
C GLU A 96 -9.27 6.00 -4.07
N PHE A 97 -8.70 5.49 -2.98
CA PHE A 97 -8.55 4.04 -2.79
C PHE A 97 -9.91 3.33 -2.69
N LEU A 98 -10.92 3.95 -2.07
CA LEU A 98 -12.27 3.40 -2.09
C LEU A 98 -12.85 3.35 -3.51
N ALA A 99 -12.61 4.38 -4.32
CA ALA A 99 -13.03 4.38 -5.72
C ALA A 99 -12.32 3.28 -6.55
N LEU A 100 -11.01 3.08 -6.32
CA LEU A 100 -10.25 1.98 -6.93
C LEU A 100 -10.80 0.62 -6.52
N ALA A 101 -11.16 0.45 -5.24
CA ALA A 101 -11.79 -0.77 -4.74
C ALA A 101 -13.11 -1.11 -5.43
N GLU A 102 -13.79 -0.10 -5.98
CA GLU A 102 -15.03 -0.20 -6.75
C GLU A 102 -14.78 -0.29 -8.27
N GLY A 103 -13.52 -0.40 -8.69
CA GLY A 103 -13.12 -0.46 -10.10
C GLY A 103 -13.24 0.88 -10.82
N ARG A 104 -13.38 2.00 -10.10
CA ARG A 104 -13.41 3.34 -10.68
C ARG A 104 -11.99 3.90 -10.74
N MET A 105 -11.55 4.23 -11.94
CA MET A 105 -10.35 5.03 -12.15
C MET A 105 -10.69 6.49 -11.86
N THR A 106 -10.41 6.97 -10.65
CA THR A 106 -10.47 8.40 -10.34
C THR A 106 -9.11 9.03 -10.58
N GLY A 107 -9.03 10.00 -11.48
CA GLY A 107 -7.77 10.70 -11.81
C GLY A 107 -7.73 11.18 -13.25
N SER A 108 -8.42 12.30 -13.54
CA SER A 108 -8.08 13.09 -14.72
C SER A 108 -6.86 13.94 -14.38
N THR A 109 -5.83 13.95 -15.22
CA THR A 109 -4.61 14.78 -15.07
C THR A 109 -4.88 16.29 -15.04
N SER A 110 -6.12 16.73 -15.29
CA SER A 110 -6.53 18.13 -15.36
C SER A 110 -7.16 18.71 -14.09
N ALA A 111 -7.51 17.89 -13.08
CA ALA A 111 -7.97 18.38 -11.78
C ALA A 111 -7.15 17.71 -10.68
N GLN A 112 -6.19 18.45 -10.12
CA GLN A 112 -5.44 17.94 -8.98
C GLN A 112 -6.36 17.86 -7.75
N PRO A 113 -6.47 16.70 -7.08
CA PRO A 113 -7.16 16.59 -5.81
C PRO A 113 -6.58 17.54 -4.77
N ALA A 114 -7.40 18.10 -3.88
CA ALA A 114 -6.93 19.11 -2.90
C ALA A 114 -5.77 18.63 -2.02
N TRP A 115 -5.73 17.33 -1.68
CA TRP A 115 -4.69 16.74 -0.85
C TRP A 115 -3.29 16.78 -1.48
N THR A 116 -3.18 16.92 -2.82
CA THR A 116 -1.87 16.99 -3.49
C THR A 116 -1.09 18.25 -3.11
N SER A 117 -1.77 19.31 -2.68
CA SER A 117 -1.12 20.52 -2.14
C SER A 117 -0.32 20.27 -0.87
N GLU A 118 -0.54 19.14 -0.20
CA GLU A 118 0.13 18.71 1.02
C GLU A 118 1.33 17.78 0.74
N CYS A 119 1.73 17.67 -0.53
CA CYS A 119 2.73 16.74 -1.02
C CYS A 119 3.88 17.42 -1.76
N GLU A 120 5.04 16.77 -1.66
CA GLU A 120 6.25 17.09 -2.42
C GLU A 120 6.70 15.87 -3.22
N ILE A 121 7.25 16.10 -4.41
CA ILE A 121 8.02 15.12 -5.16
C ILE A 121 9.48 15.23 -4.72
N LEU A 122 10.02 14.15 -4.18
CA LEU A 122 11.44 13.91 -4.03
C LEU A 122 11.99 13.32 -5.32
N THR A 123 12.83 14.08 -6.01
CA THR A 123 13.49 13.65 -7.25
C THR A 123 14.70 12.77 -6.95
N LYS A 124 15.20 12.05 -7.96
CA LYS A 124 16.40 11.21 -7.86
C LYS A 124 17.65 11.98 -7.39
N ASP A 125 17.79 13.25 -7.77
CA ASP A 125 18.87 14.14 -7.33
C ASP A 125 18.63 14.79 -5.96
N GLY A 126 17.58 14.38 -5.24
CA GLY A 126 17.29 14.79 -3.87
C GLY A 126 16.57 16.14 -3.76
N LYS A 127 16.07 16.71 -4.86
CA LYS A 127 15.29 17.95 -4.82
C LYS A 127 13.86 17.65 -4.38
N ARG A 128 13.27 18.60 -3.65
CA ARG A 128 11.85 18.59 -3.27
C ARG A 128 11.10 19.61 -4.11
N LEU A 129 10.08 19.15 -4.83
CA LEU A 129 9.24 19.97 -5.69
C LEU A 129 7.78 19.89 -5.18
N PRO A 130 7.07 21.00 -5.01
CA PRO A 130 5.66 20.93 -4.62
C PRO A 130 4.83 20.24 -5.71
N MET A 131 3.95 19.33 -5.33
CA MET A 131 3.05 18.65 -6.27
C MET A 131 1.92 19.58 -6.75
N GLY A 132 1.39 20.40 -5.83
CA GLY A 132 0.23 21.28 -6.00
C GLY A 132 0.46 22.62 -6.70
N GLN A 133 1.36 22.72 -7.68
CA GLN A 133 1.46 23.92 -8.52
C GLN A 133 1.04 23.62 -9.96
N GLY A 134 -0.22 23.94 -10.27
CA GLY A 134 -0.84 23.96 -11.59
C GLY A 134 -2.01 24.93 -11.59
#